data_AF-A0A090MYZ0-F1
#
_entry.id   AF-A0A090MYZ0-F1
#
_cell.length_a   1.000
_cell.length_b   1.000
_cell.length_c   1.000
_cell.angle_alpha   90.00
_cell.angle_beta   90.00
_cell.angle_gamma   90.00
#
_symmetry.space_group_name_H-M   'P 1'
#
loop_
_entity.id
_entity.type
_entity.pdbx_description
1 polymer ?
#
loop_
_entity_poly.entity_id
_entity_poly.type
_entity_poly.pdbx_seq_one_letter_code
_entity_poly.pdbx_strand_id
1 'polypeptide(L)'
;MTLLHFINCSLLGYAPYIIVFKYSGLNEYTNIWMPIQAGVIYFLFQFIKLMIMATFFPDNTSNFLIVPIDISKSITDIFDLVGIYLLIIHFFIGKPEVRCLSVGLGWSFAHSFANYFPSFILDARRISFDYKYIYSAIQKMILWA
;
A
#
# COMPACT_ATOMS: atom_id res chain seq x y z
N MET A 1 12.21 -1.39 -24.73
CA MET A 1 13.05 -0.94 -23.59
C MET A 1 12.23 -0.56 -22.35
N THR A 2 11.03 0.01 -22.50
CA THR A 2 10.14 0.38 -21.37
C THR A 2 9.56 -0.82 -20.61
N LEU A 3 9.13 -1.89 -21.31
CA LEU A 3 8.58 -3.09 -20.69
C LEU A 3 9.60 -3.86 -19.84
N LEU A 4 10.86 -3.95 -20.28
CA LEU A 4 11.93 -4.58 -19.50
C LEU A 4 12.20 -3.82 -18.19
N HIS A 5 12.15 -2.48 -18.22
CA HIS A 5 12.32 -1.65 -17.03
C HIS A 5 11.13 -1.78 -16.07
N PHE A 6 9.91 -1.82 -16.62
CA PHE A 6 8.70 -2.06 -15.85
C PHE A 6 8.73 -3.43 -15.16
N ILE A 7 9.11 -4.47 -15.90
CA ILE A 7 9.22 -5.84 -15.37
C ILE A 7 10.30 -5.93 -14.30
N ASN A 8 11.49 -5.34 -14.50
CA ASN A 8 12.55 -5.37 -13.49
C ASN A 8 12.17 -4.62 -12.21
N CYS A 9 11.56 -3.43 -12.31
CA CYS A 9 11.18 -2.67 -11.13
C CYS A 9 9.98 -3.30 -10.40
N SER A 10 9.02 -3.84 -11.14
CA SER A 10 7.91 -4.62 -10.60
C SER A 10 8.43 -5.88 -9.88
N LEU A 11 9.35 -6.61 -10.51
CA LEU A 11 9.96 -7.80 -9.92
C LEU A 11 10.74 -7.45 -8.64
N LEU A 12 11.56 -6.38 -8.64
CA LEU A 12 12.25 -5.95 -7.43
C LEU A 12 11.29 -5.58 -6.30
N GLY A 13 10.20 -4.87 -6.62
CA GLY A 13 9.22 -4.43 -5.62
C GLY A 13 8.37 -5.57 -5.05
N TYR A 14 8.00 -6.55 -5.88
CA TYR A 14 7.11 -7.64 -5.47
C TYR A 14 7.83 -8.92 -5.00
N ALA A 15 9.09 -9.13 -5.40
CA ALA A 15 9.93 -10.24 -4.95
C ALA A 15 9.96 -10.44 -3.41
N PRO A 16 10.18 -9.41 -2.57
CA PRO A 16 10.22 -9.61 -1.12
C PRO A 16 8.91 -10.15 -0.56
N TYR A 17 7.76 -9.71 -1.08
CA TYR A 17 6.45 -10.19 -0.62
C TYR A 17 6.22 -11.67 -0.95
N ILE A 18 6.68 -12.12 -2.13
CA ILE A 18 6.61 -13.53 -2.54
C ILE A 18 7.53 -14.40 -1.69
N ILE A 19 8.73 -13.89 -1.38
CA ILE A 19 9.70 -14.56 -0.51
C ILE A 19 9.10 -14.72 0.89
N VAL A 20 8.61 -13.65 1.51
CA VAL A 20 8.04 -13.72 2.86
C VAL A 20 6.82 -14.65 2.89
N PHE A 21 5.94 -14.61 1.89
CA PHE A 21 4.79 -15.51 1.81
C PHE A 21 5.20 -17.00 1.77
N LYS A 22 6.29 -17.34 1.05
CA LYS A 22 6.80 -18.71 0.98
C LYS A 22 7.57 -19.14 2.23
N TYR A 23 8.43 -18.29 2.78
CA TYR A 23 9.32 -18.66 3.89
C TYR A 23 8.65 -18.58 5.27
N SER A 24 7.59 -17.78 5.44
CA SER A 24 6.87 -17.70 6.72
C SER A 24 5.94 -18.89 7.02
N GLY A 25 5.87 -19.91 6.15
CA GLY A 25 5.00 -21.08 6.37
C GLY A 25 3.50 -20.78 6.35
N LEU A 26 3.10 -19.55 5.99
CA LEU A 26 1.70 -19.10 5.90
C LEU A 26 0.87 -19.95 4.93
N ASN A 27 1.50 -20.50 3.89
CA ASN A 27 0.84 -21.34 2.89
C ASN A 27 0.28 -22.66 3.48
N GLU A 28 0.78 -23.12 4.64
CA GLU A 28 0.29 -24.32 5.32
C GLU A 28 -0.93 -24.05 6.21
N TYR A 29 -1.05 -22.83 6.73
CA TYR A 29 -2.08 -22.44 7.69
C TYR A 29 -3.18 -21.55 7.10
N THR A 30 -2.88 -20.83 6.02
CA THR A 30 -3.78 -19.86 5.40
C THR A 30 -3.84 -20.12 3.90
N ASN A 31 -5.06 -20.16 3.36
CA ASN A 31 -5.25 -20.23 1.92
C ASN A 31 -4.73 -18.93 1.28
N ILE A 32 -4.10 -18.99 0.11
CA ILE A 32 -3.54 -17.81 -0.58
C ILE A 32 -4.57 -16.70 -0.85
N TRP A 33 -5.86 -17.08 -0.81
CA TRP A 33 -7.00 -16.18 -0.89
C TRP A 33 -7.13 -15.18 0.26
N MET A 34 -6.65 -15.51 1.47
CA MET A 34 -6.73 -14.64 2.65
C MET A 34 -5.98 -13.30 2.49
N PRO A 35 -4.66 -13.29 2.17
CA PRO A 35 -3.94 -12.03 1.96
C PRO A 35 -4.45 -11.26 0.73
N ILE A 36 -4.96 -11.95 -0.30
CA ILE A 36 -5.59 -11.31 -1.46
C ILE A 36 -6.84 -10.55 -1.04
N GLN A 37 -7.69 -11.16 -0.21
CA GLN A 37 -8.92 -10.55 0.28
C GLN A 37 -8.63 -9.32 1.16
N ALA A 38 -7.61 -9.39 2.03
CA ALA A 38 -7.12 -8.24 2.79
C ALA A 38 -6.65 -7.10 1.88
N GLY A 39 -5.95 -7.42 0.78
CA GLY A 39 -5.52 -6.43 -0.21
C GLY A 39 -6.69 -5.77 -0.96
N VAL A 40 -7.75 -6.51 -1.28
CA VAL A 40 -8.96 -5.95 -1.92
C VAL A 40 -9.67 -4.99 -0.97
N ILE A 41 -9.80 -5.35 0.30
CA ILE A 41 -10.43 -4.51 1.32
C ILE A 41 -9.61 -3.23 1.54
N TYR A 42 -8.28 -3.31 1.47
CA TYR A 42 -7.41 -2.13 1.49
C TYR A 42 -7.79 -1.12 0.39
N PHE A 43 -7.95 -1.55 -0.86
CA PHE A 43 -8.35 -0.65 -1.95
C PHE A 43 -9.70 0.02 -1.69
N LEU A 44 -10.64 -0.70 -1.09
CA LEU A 44 -11.94 -0.17 -0.73
C LEU A 44 -11.82 0.90 0.38
N PHE A 45 -11.06 0.61 1.45
CA PHE A 45 -10.78 1.59 2.51
C PHE A 45 -10.06 2.83 1.98
N GLN A 46 -9.06 2.65 1.12
CA GLN A 46 -8.33 3.75 0.50
C GLN A 46 -9.25 4.60 -0.37
N PHE A 47 -10.19 4.01 -1.11
CA PHE A 47 -11.17 4.75 -1.90
C PHE A 47 -12.13 5.55 -1.01
N ILE A 48 -12.65 4.95 0.06
CA ILE A 48 -13.53 5.64 1.02
C ILE A 48 -12.80 6.83 1.66
N LYS A 49 -11.55 6.64 2.09
CA LYS A 49 -10.70 7.68 2.65
C LYS A 49 -10.54 8.88 1.72
N LEU A 50 -10.30 8.64 0.43
CA LEU A 50 -10.18 9.70 -0.57
C LEU A 50 -11.51 10.45 -0.77
N MET A 51 -12.65 9.76 -0.75
CA MET A 51 -13.98 10.38 -0.85
C MET A 51 -14.31 11.24 0.36
N ILE A 52 -13.99 10.77 1.57
CA ILE A 52 -14.16 11.53 2.81
C ILE A 52 -13.27 12.78 2.76
N MET A 53 -11.99 12.63 2.44
CA MET A 53 -11.05 13.75 2.36
C MET A 53 -11.50 14.79 1.32
N ALA A 54 -11.98 14.37 0.15
CA ALA A 54 -12.49 15.28 -0.87
C ALA A 54 -13.77 16.03 -0.45
N THR A 55 -14.61 15.43 0.40
CA THR A 55 -15.87 16.05 0.86
C THR A 55 -15.63 17.05 2.00
N PHE A 56 -14.71 16.74 2.92
CA PHE A 56 -14.42 17.59 4.08
C PHE A 56 -13.45 18.75 3.77
N PHE A 57 -12.68 18.67 2.69
CA PHE A 57 -11.81 19.75 2.20
C PHE A 57 -12.34 20.35 0.88
N PRO A 58 -13.45 21.11 0.88
CA PRO A 58 -13.74 22.00 -0.24
C PRO A 58 -12.70 23.14 -0.25
N ASP A 59 -12.19 23.50 -1.44
CA ASP A 59 -11.25 24.61 -1.66
C ASP A 59 -11.85 25.95 -1.18
N ASN A 60 -11.73 26.25 0.12
CA ASN A 60 -12.15 27.52 0.67
C ASN A 60 -11.03 28.55 0.43
N THR A 61 -11.15 29.24 -0.71
CA THR A 61 -10.25 30.30 -1.22
C THR A 61 -10.25 31.58 -0.38
N SER A 62 -10.48 31.51 0.93
CA SER A 62 -10.47 32.68 1.80
C SER A 62 -9.90 32.34 3.17
N ASN A 63 -8.60 32.57 3.29
CA ASN A 63 -7.89 33.12 4.44
C ASN A 63 -8.28 32.60 5.84
N PHE A 64 -7.33 31.91 6.48
CA PHE A 64 -7.17 31.71 7.93
C PHE A 64 -7.81 30.47 8.59
N LEU A 65 -8.64 29.67 7.91
CA LEU A 65 -9.10 28.35 8.39
C LEU A 65 -8.29 27.21 7.76
N ILE A 66 -6.97 27.33 7.82
CA ILE A 66 -6.05 26.29 7.38
C ILE A 66 -6.03 25.23 8.47
N VAL A 67 -6.77 24.12 8.29
CA VAL A 67 -6.41 22.89 9.00
C VAL A 67 -4.93 22.65 8.66
N PRO A 68 -4.02 22.65 9.65
CA PRO A 68 -2.61 22.42 9.39
C PRO A 68 -2.48 21.12 8.60
N ILE A 69 -1.64 21.15 7.57
CA ILE A 69 -1.34 19.98 6.74
C ILE A 69 -0.97 18.76 7.62
N ASP A 70 -0.38 19.03 8.80
CA ASP A 70 0.00 18.06 9.82
C ASP A 70 -1.20 17.36 10.45
N ILE A 71 -2.32 18.05 10.69
CA ILE A 71 -3.54 17.44 11.25
C ILE A 71 -4.20 16.54 10.22
N SER A 72 -4.25 16.97 8.95
CA SER A 72 -4.79 16.17 7.85
C SER A 72 -3.97 14.89 7.63
N LYS A 73 -2.64 14.99 7.76
CA LYS A 73 -1.72 13.86 7.73
C LYS A 73 -1.95 12.92 8.93
N SER A 74 -2.10 13.46 10.13
CA SER A 74 -2.38 12.65 11.32
C SER A 74 -3.72 11.91 11.24
N ILE A 75 -4.77 12.53 10.69
CA ILE A 75 -6.08 11.88 10.49
C ILE A 75 -5.97 10.72 9.49
N THR A 76 -5.19 10.92 8.42
CA THR A 76 -4.89 9.90 7.41
C THR A 76 -4.22 8.69 8.06
N ASP A 77 -3.22 8.90 8.91
CA ASP A 77 -2.50 7.82 9.60
C ASP A 77 -3.42 7.08 10.61
N ILE A 78 -4.26 7.81 11.34
CA ILE A 78 -5.24 7.19 12.26
C ILE A 78 -6.25 6.32 11.50
N PHE A 79 -6.73 6.79 10.34
CA PHE A 79 -7.69 6.05 9.53
C PHE A 79 -7.11 4.74 9.01
N ASP A 80 -5.85 4.75 8.56
CA ASP A 80 -5.16 3.54 8.11
C ASP A 80 -4.95 2.55 9.28
N LEU A 81 -4.62 3.05 10.48
CA LEU A 81 -4.45 2.23 11.68
C LEU A 81 -5.78 1.58 12.13
N VAL A 82 -6.87 2.33 12.07
CA VAL A 82 -8.23 1.80 12.33
C VAL A 82 -8.63 0.76 11.28
N GLY A 83 -8.31 1.00 10.00
CA GLY A 83 -8.59 0.07 8.91
C GLY A 83 -7.91 -1.30 9.11
N ILE A 84 -6.62 -1.31 9.46
CA ILE A 84 -5.88 -2.54 9.78
C ILE A 84 -6.48 -3.23 11.01
N TYR A 85 -6.78 -2.48 12.07
CA TYR A 85 -7.35 -3.03 13.31
C TYR A 85 -8.70 -3.72 13.08
N LEU A 86 -9.60 -3.07 12.32
CA LEU A 86 -10.91 -3.64 11.96
C LEU A 86 -10.76 -4.89 11.09
N LEU A 87 -9.82 -4.91 10.15
CA LEU A 87 -9.52 -6.09 9.33
C LEU A 87 -9.09 -7.29 10.16
N ILE A 88 -8.16 -7.09 11.10
CA ILE A 88 -7.63 -8.18 11.94
C ILE A 88 -8.75 -8.79 12.81
N ILE A 89 -9.67 -7.96 13.32
CA ILE A 89 -10.74 -8.40 14.21
C ILE A 89 -11.89 -9.05 13.45
N HIS A 90 -12.32 -8.46 12.34
CA HIS A 90 -13.58 -8.83 11.68
C HIS A 90 -13.41 -9.95 10.64
N PHE A 91 -12.28 -9.97 9.93
CA PHE A 91 -12.13 -10.82 8.73
C PHE A 91 -11.41 -12.15 8.98
N PHE A 92 -10.70 -12.31 10.10
CA PHE A 92 -9.81 -13.44 10.32
C PHE A 92 -10.11 -14.17 11.64
N ILE A 93 -10.90 -15.25 11.54
CA ILE A 93 -11.10 -16.25 12.60
C ILE A 93 -9.92 -17.24 12.56
N GLY A 94 -9.14 -17.33 13.64
CA GLY A 94 -8.01 -18.27 13.73
C GLY A 94 -6.95 -17.87 14.77
N LYS A 95 -5.79 -18.56 14.74
CA LYS A 95 -4.64 -18.26 15.62
C LYS A 95 -4.13 -16.83 15.38
N PRO A 96 -3.86 -16.05 16.44
CA PRO A 96 -3.60 -14.61 16.32
C PRO A 96 -2.29 -14.26 15.61
N GLU A 97 -1.27 -15.12 15.70
CA GLU A 97 0.06 -14.91 15.13
C GLU A 97 0.04 -14.93 13.61
N VAL A 98 -0.62 -15.94 13.02
CA VAL A 98 -0.69 -16.15 11.57
C VAL A 98 -1.58 -15.13 10.88
N ARG A 99 -2.67 -14.69 11.53
CA ARG A 99 -3.56 -13.65 10.97
C ARG A 99 -2.88 -12.28 10.89
N CYS A 100 -2.11 -11.91 11.91
CA CYS A 100 -1.44 -10.61 11.94
C CYS A 100 -0.43 -10.51 10.81
N LEU A 101 0.34 -11.59 10.61
CA LEU A 101 1.29 -11.73 9.50
C LEU A 101 0.59 -11.69 8.13
N SER A 102 -0.47 -12.46 7.93
CA SER A 102 -1.19 -12.49 6.64
C SER A 102 -1.84 -11.14 6.29
N VAL A 103 -2.46 -10.48 7.27
CA VAL A 103 -3.10 -9.18 7.07
C VAL A 103 -2.06 -8.10 6.81
N GLY A 104 -0.97 -8.07 7.60
CA GLY A 104 0.12 -7.14 7.41
C GLY A 104 0.78 -7.28 6.04
N LEU A 105 0.99 -8.52 5.57
CA LEU A 105 1.52 -8.79 4.24
C LEU A 105 0.58 -8.31 3.13
N GLY A 106 -0.71 -8.63 3.23
CA GLY A 106 -1.70 -8.21 2.23
C GLY A 106 -1.88 -6.69 2.18
N TRP A 107 -1.97 -6.04 3.35
CA TRP A 107 -2.11 -4.59 3.45
C TRP A 107 -0.87 -3.85 2.92
N SER A 108 0.33 -4.27 3.32
CA SER A 108 1.58 -3.66 2.88
C SER A 108 1.81 -3.86 1.38
N PHE A 109 1.47 -5.05 0.86
CA PHE A 109 1.53 -5.32 -0.57
C PHE A 109 0.58 -4.42 -1.36
N ALA A 110 -0.66 -4.29 -0.91
CA ALA A 110 -1.67 -3.46 -1.58
C ALA A 110 -1.34 -1.96 -1.49
N HIS A 111 -0.83 -1.49 -0.34
CA HIS A 111 -0.34 -0.12 -0.16
C HIS A 111 0.84 0.19 -1.10
N SER A 112 1.81 -0.71 -1.17
CA SER A 112 2.92 -0.62 -2.14
C SER A 112 2.40 -0.60 -3.57
N PHE A 113 1.49 -1.50 -3.94
CA PHE A 113 0.91 -1.55 -5.27
C PHE A 113 0.22 -0.22 -5.62
N ALA A 114 -0.59 0.33 -4.71
CA ALA A 114 -1.31 1.59 -4.92
C ALA A 114 -0.38 2.79 -5.13
N ASN A 115 0.78 2.83 -4.46
CA ASN A 115 1.75 3.93 -4.57
C ASN A 115 2.71 3.77 -5.77
N TYR A 116 3.12 2.53 -6.07
CA TYR A 116 4.08 2.25 -7.13
C TYR A 116 3.44 2.19 -8.51
N PHE A 117 2.21 1.66 -8.63
CA PHE A 117 1.56 1.48 -9.91
C PHE A 117 1.36 2.82 -10.67
N PRO A 118 0.87 3.91 -10.05
CA PRO A 118 0.77 5.21 -10.72
C PRO A 118 2.13 5.78 -11.11
N SER A 119 3.15 5.61 -10.25
CA SER A 119 4.52 6.05 -10.54
C SER A 119 5.07 5.33 -11.78
N PHE A 120 4.90 4.01 -11.86
CA PHE A 120 5.36 3.21 -12.99
C PHE A 120 4.65 3.54 -14.31
N ILE A 121 3.35 3.85 -14.29
CA ILE A 121 2.62 4.28 -15.50
C ILE A 121 3.18 5.61 -16.02
N LEU A 122 3.46 6.57 -15.13
CA LEU A 122 4.00 7.87 -15.50
C LEU A 122 5.44 7.77 -15.99
N ASP A 123 6.24 6.92 -15.36
CA ASP A 123 7.63 6.67 -15.74
C ASP A 123 7.74 5.91 -17.07
N ALA A 124 6.85 4.95 -17.36
CA ALA A 124 6.80 4.27 -18.66
C ALA A 124 6.52 5.23 -19.84
N ARG A 125 5.97 6.41 -19.56
CA ARG A 125 5.68 7.46 -20.55
C ARG A 125 6.87 8.39 -20.82
N ARG A 126 7.91 8.40 -19.97
CA ARG A 126 9.14 9.19 -20.18
C ARG A 126 10.27 8.29 -20.65
N ILE A 127 10.94 8.69 -21.72
CA ILE A 127 11.78 7.83 -22.58
C ILE A 127 13.26 7.84 -22.13
N SER A 128 13.60 8.55 -21.04
CA SER A 128 15.00 8.81 -20.66
C SER A 128 15.41 8.01 -19.43
N PHE A 129 16.36 7.10 -19.61
CA PHE A 129 16.91 6.21 -18.60
C PHE A 129 17.72 7.00 -17.55
N ASP A 130 17.30 6.97 -16.29
CA ASP A 130 18.04 7.59 -15.18
C ASP A 130 18.07 6.62 -13.98
N TYR A 131 19.27 6.38 -13.42
CA TYR A 131 19.51 5.51 -12.26
C TYR A 131 18.74 5.97 -11.01
N LYS A 132 18.31 7.24 -11.01
CA LYS A 132 17.49 7.86 -9.97
C LYS A 132 16.18 7.11 -9.71
N TYR A 133 15.57 6.49 -10.73
CA TYR A 133 14.31 5.76 -10.57
C TYR A 133 14.49 4.41 -9.87
N ILE A 134 15.58 3.72 -10.17
CA ILE A 134 15.96 2.46 -9.49
C ILE A 134 16.26 2.75 -8.02
N TYR A 135 17.04 3.80 -7.74
CA TYR A 135 17.33 4.21 -6.37
C TYR A 135 16.07 4.61 -5.61
N SER A 136 15.15 5.36 -6.24
CA SER A 136 13.88 5.74 -5.61
C SER A 136 12.97 4.55 -5.36
N ALA A 137 12.94 3.55 -6.25
CA ALA A 137 12.19 2.31 -6.03
C ALA A 137 12.78 1.47 -4.88
N ILE A 138 14.11 1.31 -4.84
CA ILE A 138 14.82 0.60 -3.76
C ILE A 138 14.61 1.32 -2.43
N GLN A 139 14.74 2.65 -2.39
CA GLN A 139 14.56 3.42 -1.16
C GLN A 139 13.12 3.34 -0.65
N LYS A 140 12.12 3.36 -1.54
CA LYS A 140 10.72 3.18 -1.15
C LYS A 140 10.43 1.75 -0.68
N MET A 141 11.07 0.74 -1.27
CA MET A 141 11.04 -0.64 -0.78
C MET A 141 11.67 -0.77 0.62
N ILE A 142 12.79 -0.09 0.89
CA ILE A 142 13.48 -0.11 2.19
C ILE A 142 12.71 0.67 3.27
N LEU A 143 12.02 1.76 2.92
CA LEU A 143 11.31 2.62 3.87
C LEU A 143 9.96 2.04 4.34
N TRP A 144 9.43 1.03 3.63
CA TRP A 144 8.14 0.39 3.91
C TRP A 144 8.25 -1.12 4.22
N ALA A 145 9.46 -1.66 4.31
CA ALA A 145 9.77 -3.01 4.81
C ALA A 145 10.30 -2.92 6.25
#